data_AF-A0A2N3FH26-F1
#
_entry.id   AF-A0A2N3FH26-F1
#
_cell.length_a   1.000
_cell.length_b   1.000
_cell.length_c   1.000
_cell.angle_alpha   90.00
_cell.angle_beta   90.00
_cell.angle_gamma   90.00
#
_symmetry.space_group_name_H-M   'P 1'
#
loop_
_entity.id
_entity.type
_entity.pdbx_description
1 polymer ?
#
loop_
_entity_poly.entity_id
_entity_poly.type
_entity_poly.pdbx_seq_one_letter_code
_entity_poly.pdbx_strand_id
1 'polypeptide(L)'
;MSSSPFRPSTPEVDSSIILTDDGGSGLYDACLIRFAGPGFEVACDERHTVWVKCVDGSRSIGLSPWILRQRSMDDVLDHAERKLSAPFAKL
;
A
#
# COMPACT_ATOMS: atom_id res chain seq x y z
N MET A 1 31.98 -31.39 32.68
CA MET A 1 31.59 -29.99 32.94
C MET A 1 30.80 -29.51 31.75
N SER A 2 29.50 -29.30 31.94
CA SER A 2 28.55 -28.90 30.89
C SER A 2 28.66 -27.41 30.60
N SER A 3 28.65 -27.04 29.32
CA SER A 3 28.45 -25.65 28.90
C SER A 3 27.37 -25.62 27.82
N SER A 4 26.26 -24.96 28.15
CA SER A 4 25.04 -24.84 27.36
C SER A 4 25.27 -24.21 25.98
N PRO A 5 24.55 -24.64 24.93
CA PRO A 5 24.52 -23.92 23.67
C PRO A 5 23.70 -22.63 23.83
N PHE A 6 24.36 -21.49 23.67
CA PHE A 6 23.70 -20.19 23.52
C PHE A 6 22.85 -20.25 22.24
N ARG A 7 21.52 -20.31 22.38
CA ARG A 7 20.58 -20.17 21.27
C ARG A 7 20.32 -18.66 21.14
N PRO A 8 20.76 -17.98 20.06
CA PRO A 8 20.26 -16.64 19.80
C PRO A 8 18.77 -16.78 19.50
N SER A 9 17.93 -16.24 20.38
CA SER A 9 16.50 -16.08 20.16
C SER A 9 16.32 -15.38 18.81
N THR A 10 15.58 -16.02 17.92
CA THR A 10 15.06 -15.42 16.69
C THR A 10 14.52 -14.04 17.03
N PRO A 11 14.92 -12.97 16.31
CA PRO A 11 14.22 -11.71 16.46
C PRO A 11 12.77 -11.98 16.08
N GLU A 12 11.87 -11.86 17.07
CA GLU A 12 10.46 -11.65 16.78
C GLU A 12 10.44 -10.38 15.94
N VAL A 13 10.25 -10.57 14.63
CA VAL A 13 9.97 -9.47 13.70
C VAL A 13 8.62 -8.97 14.16
N ASP A 14 8.69 -8.05 15.10
CA ASP A 14 7.65 -7.12 15.43
C ASP A 14 7.14 -6.61 14.09
N SER A 15 5.91 -6.96 13.74
CA SER A 15 5.17 -6.44 12.59
C SER A 15 4.86 -4.96 12.82
N SER A 16 5.88 -4.20 13.19
CA SER A 16 5.97 -2.76 13.08
C SER A 16 5.75 -2.49 11.59
N ILE A 17 4.49 -2.25 11.26
CA ILE A 17 4.04 -1.70 9.99
C ILE A 17 4.95 -0.49 9.78
N ILE A 18 5.97 -0.67 8.93
CA ILE A 18 6.80 0.43 8.49
C ILE A 18 5.82 1.29 7.70
N LEU A 19 5.28 2.31 8.37
CA LEU A 19 4.61 3.45 7.75
C LEU A 19 5.69 4.12 6.91
N THR A 20 5.94 3.49 5.76
CA THR A 20 6.90 3.96 4.79
C THR A 20 6.22 5.18 4.19
N ASP A 21 6.63 6.35 4.67
CA ASP A 21 6.33 7.65 4.09
C ASP A 21 6.36 7.55 2.56
N ASP A 22 5.41 8.10 1.81
CA ASP A 22 5.36 8.00 0.34
C ASP A 22 6.43 8.87 -0.36
N GLY A 23 7.54 9.16 0.31
CA GLY A 23 8.56 10.10 -0.11
C GLY A 23 8.10 11.57 0.03
N GLY A 24 7.17 11.84 0.95
CA GLY A 24 6.59 13.16 1.22
C GLY A 24 5.69 13.71 0.11
N SER A 25 5.15 12.86 -0.77
CA SER A 25 4.33 13.32 -1.91
C SER A 25 2.88 13.61 -1.55
N GLY A 26 2.43 13.17 -0.36
CA GLY A 26 1.05 13.28 0.11
C GLY A 26 0.09 12.29 -0.58
N LEU A 27 0.61 11.34 -1.37
CA LEU A 27 -0.17 10.35 -2.12
C LEU A 27 -0.83 9.35 -1.18
N TYR A 28 -0.14 8.96 -0.11
CA TYR A 28 -0.67 8.02 0.86
C TYR A 28 -1.87 8.60 1.60
N ASP A 29 -1.73 9.82 2.16
CA ASP A 29 -2.84 10.54 2.80
C ASP A 29 -4.00 10.79 1.84
N ALA A 30 -3.72 11.19 0.60
CA ALA A 30 -4.75 11.42 -0.40
C ALA A 30 -5.52 10.13 -0.74
N CYS A 31 -4.83 9.00 -0.84
CA CYS A 31 -5.47 7.70 -1.03
C CYS A 31 -6.28 7.29 0.20
N LEU A 32 -5.76 7.48 1.42
CA LEU A 32 -6.51 7.21 2.64
C LEU A 32 -7.82 7.99 2.71
N ILE A 33 -7.81 9.27 2.34
CA ILE A 33 -9.01 10.12 2.33
C ILE A 33 -9.99 9.66 1.23
N ARG A 34 -9.51 9.47 0.00
CA ARG A 34 -10.37 9.12 -1.15
C ARG A 34 -10.95 7.72 -1.03
N PHE A 35 -10.21 6.78 -0.47
CA PHE A 35 -10.57 5.37 -0.32
C PHE A 35 -10.87 4.97 1.13
N ALA A 36 -11.26 5.92 2.00
CA ALA A 36 -11.60 5.68 3.41
C ALA A 36 -12.81 4.74 3.64
N GLY A 37 -13.49 4.31 2.56
CA GLY A 37 -14.66 3.44 2.65
C GLY A 37 -14.30 2.00 3.04
N PRO A 38 -15.25 1.24 3.62
CA PRO A 38 -15.02 -0.13 4.09
C PRO A 38 -14.73 -1.14 2.98
N GLY A 39 -14.81 -0.73 1.70
CA GLY A 39 -14.52 -1.57 0.54
C GLY A 39 -13.05 -1.58 0.13
N PHE A 40 -12.21 -0.71 0.70
CA PHE A 40 -10.81 -0.56 0.27
C PHE A 40 -9.84 -0.56 1.45
N GLU A 41 -8.64 -1.05 1.18
CA GLU A 41 -7.48 -1.03 2.08
C GLU A 41 -6.34 -0.31 1.39
N VAL A 42 -5.70 0.62 2.09
CA VAL A 42 -4.58 1.41 1.57
C VAL A 42 -3.32 1.09 2.38
N ALA A 43 -2.26 0.71 1.68
CA ALA A 43 -0.95 0.42 2.28
C ALA A 43 0.16 1.11 1.48
N CYS A 44 1.29 1.40 2.12
CA CYS A 44 2.48 1.88 1.43
C CYS A 44 3.60 0.86 1.61
N ASP A 45 4.31 0.53 0.52
CA ASP A 45 5.44 -0.40 0.56
C ASP A 45 6.79 0.30 0.75
N GLU A 46 7.84 -0.51 0.97
CA GLU A 46 9.23 -0.05 1.13
C GLU A 46 9.77 0.74 -0.08
N ARG A 47 9.10 0.67 -1.23
CA ARG A 47 9.44 1.42 -2.46
C ARG A 47 8.65 2.71 -2.59
N HIS A 48 8.01 3.15 -1.51
CA HIS A 48 7.13 4.32 -1.46
C HIS A 48 5.94 4.21 -2.42
N THR A 49 5.56 3.00 -2.83
CA THR A 49 4.40 2.78 -3.68
C THR A 49 3.16 2.59 -2.83
N VAL A 50 2.15 3.43 -3.06
CA VAL A 50 0.87 3.36 -2.38
C VAL A 50 -0.02 2.35 -3.10
N TRP A 51 -0.38 1.29 -2.39
CA TRP A 51 -1.28 0.24 -2.87
C TRP A 51 -2.69 0.49 -2.36
N VAL A 52 -3.65 0.55 -3.27
CA VAL A 52 -5.08 0.54 -2.94
C VAL A 52 -5.65 -0.82 -3.37
N LYS A 53 -6.22 -1.55 -2.42
CA LYS A 53 -6.73 -2.92 -2.59
C LYS A 53 -8.21 -2.95 -2.25
N CYS A 54 -9.00 -3.72 -2.99
CA CYS A 54 -10.36 -4.04 -2.56
C CYS A 54 -10.29 -5.05 -1.40
N VAL A 55 -11.10 -4.85 -0.36
CA VAL A 55 -11.15 -5.75 0.82
C VAL A 55 -11.62 -7.16 0.46
N ASP A 56 -12.40 -7.29 -0.61
CA ASP A 56 -12.81 -8.59 -1.17
C ASP A 56 -11.66 -9.34 -1.89
N GLY A 57 -10.47 -8.73 -1.98
CA GLY A 57 -9.30 -9.27 -2.67
C GLY A 57 -9.44 -9.31 -4.19
N SER A 58 -10.52 -8.77 -4.76
CA SER A 58 -10.78 -8.84 -6.20
C SER A 58 -9.77 -8.07 -7.02
N ARG A 59 -9.24 -6.97 -6.49
CA ARG A 59 -8.33 -6.06 -7.19
C ARG A 59 -7.37 -5.32 -6.29
N SER A 60 -6.26 -4.91 -6.89
CA SER A 60 -5.30 -4.01 -6.30
C SER A 60 -4.67 -3.14 -7.37
N ILE A 61 -4.28 -1.92 -7.00
CA ILE A 61 -3.52 -1.01 -7.85
C ILE A 61 -2.39 -0.38 -7.05
N GLY A 62 -1.20 -0.34 -7.63
CA GLY A 62 -0.04 0.37 -7.09
C GLY A 62 0.10 1.73 -7.73
N LEU A 63 0.24 2.76 -6.89
CA LEU A 63 0.41 4.16 -7.25
C LEU A 63 1.77 4.62 -6.73
N SER A 64 2.71 4.79 -7.64
CA SER A 64 4.05 5.22 -7.30
C SER A 64 4.14 6.75 -7.36
N PRO A 65 4.82 7.44 -6.43
CA PRO A 65 4.90 8.90 -6.37
C PRO A 65 5.47 9.52 -7.65
N TRP A 66 6.26 8.78 -8.42
CA TRP A 66 6.76 9.21 -9.73
C TRP A 66 5.64 9.57 -10.72
N ILE A 67 4.44 8.99 -10.60
CA ILE A 67 3.32 9.28 -11.48
C ILE A 67 2.83 10.73 -11.33
N LEU A 68 3.05 11.34 -10.17
CA LEU A 68 2.70 12.73 -9.89
C LEU A 68 3.59 13.74 -10.63
N ARG A 69 4.70 13.28 -11.24
CA ARG A 69 5.49 14.12 -12.16
C ARG A 69 4.81 14.33 -13.51
N GLN A 70 3.87 13.46 -13.87
CA GLN A 70 3.21 13.46 -15.18
C GLN A 70 1.72 13.79 -15.09
N ARG A 71 1.10 13.57 -13.94
CA ARG A 71 -0.34 13.74 -13.72
C ARG A 71 -0.59 14.45 -12.41
N SER A 72 -1.70 15.17 -12.34
CA SER A 72 -2.15 15.75 -11.07
C SER A 72 -2.54 14.64 -10.08
N MET A 73 -2.53 14.96 -8.78
CA MET A 73 -3.01 14.04 -7.74
C MET A 73 -4.44 13.55 -8.04
N ASP A 74 -5.32 14.48 -8.42
CA ASP A 74 -6.73 14.19 -8.70
C ASP A 74 -6.89 13.19 -9.86
N ASP A 75 -6.17 13.41 -10.98
CA ASP A 75 -6.16 12.49 -12.12
C ASP A 75 -5.69 11.08 -11.74
N VAL A 76 -4.73 10.97 -10.83
CA VAL A 76 -4.18 9.70 -10.36
C VAL A 76 -5.22 8.95 -9.53
N LEU A 77 -5.89 9.65 -8.60
CA LEU A 77 -6.93 9.10 -7.75
C LEU A 77 -8.16 8.67 -8.57
N ASP A 78 -8.61 9.51 -9.48
CA ASP A 78 -9.74 9.20 -10.38
C ASP A 78 -9.43 7.99 -11.27
N HIS A 79 -8.21 7.92 -11.80
CA HIS A 79 -7.79 6.75 -12.58
C HIS A 79 -7.77 5.47 -11.75
N ALA A 80 -7.31 5.55 -10.49
CA ALA A 80 -7.29 4.44 -9.56
C ALA A 80 -8.71 3.97 -9.23
N GLU A 81 -9.61 4.89 -8.89
CA GLU A 81 -11.01 4.58 -8.57
C GLU A 81 -11.73 3.91 -9.74
N ARG A 82 -11.53 4.41 -10.97
CA ARG A 82 -12.11 3.80 -12.17
C ARG A 82 -11.60 2.37 -12.39
N LYS A 83 -10.31 2.11 -12.17
CA LYS A 83 -9.74 0.77 -12.31
C LYS A 83 -10.24 -0.20 -11.25
N LEU A 84 -10.41 0.27 -10.03
CA LEU A 84 -10.96 -0.52 -8.92
C LEU A 84 -12.45 -0.81 -9.15
N SER A 85 -13.21 0.14 -9.70
CA SER A 85 -14.66 0.04 -9.91
C SER A 85 -15.09 -0.59 -11.23
N ALA A 86 -14.20 -0.74 -12.21
CA ALA A 86 -14.55 -1.34 -13.50
C ALA A 86 -15.14 -2.74 -13.32
N PRO A 87 -16.08 -3.24 -14.14
CA PRO A 87 -16.47 -4.65 -14.06
C PRO A 87 -15.27 -5.55 -14.40
N PHE A 88 -15.10 -6.66 -13.67
CA PHE A 88 -14.07 -7.66 -14.00
C PHE A 88 -14.48 -8.30 -15.34
N ALA A 89 -13.90 -7.82 -16.44
CA ALA A 89 -14.10 -8.45 -17.73
C ALA A 89 -13.46 -9.84 -17.67
N LYS A 90 -14.28 -10.89 -17.52
CA LYS A 90 -13.84 -12.27 -17.79
C LYS A 90 -13.42 -12.32 -19.26
N LEU A 91 -12.12 -12.44 -19.50
CA LEU A 91 -11.57 -12.93 -20.75
C LEU A 91 -11.88 -14.43 -20.89
#